data_AF-A0AAW8RL65-F1
#
_entry.id   AF-A0AAW8RL65-F1
#
_cell.length_a   1.000
_cell.length_b   1.000
_cell.length_c   1.000
_cell.angle_alpha   90.00
_cell.angle_beta   90.00
_cell.angle_gamma   90.00
#
_symmetry.space_group_name_H-M   'P 1'
#
loop_
_entity.id
_entity.type
_entity.pdbx_description
1 polymer ?
#
loop_
_entity_poly.entity_id
_entity_poly.type
_entity_poly.pdbx_seq_one_letter_code
_entity_poly.pdbx_strand_id
1 'polypeptide(L)'
;TCLSGLIFSGNLALSEANRPQLLQRTFDRSYIVKYLGIDAYTIYDGIKTGMTSSVRAHASSNGIDEVLDYTKKHYAEPNPETFGIAKGKNVIVLHLESFQQFLINMKVDGQEVTPFLNSIFQNQATISFDNFFHEVGQGKTSDAENMLETGTFGLPQGSLFTELGSDNVFQAAPAILGQKQGYTSAVFHGNVASFWNRDHVYKNLGYDNFFDRSYFDES
;
A
#
# COMPACT_ATOMS: atom_id res chain seq x y z
N THR A 1 -36.90 -6.20 -10.03
CA THR A 1 -38.26 -6.01 -9.48
C THR A 1 -38.15 -5.33 -8.11
N CYS A 2 -39.21 -4.72 -7.57
CA CYS A 2 -39.14 -4.12 -6.22
C CYS A 2 -38.70 -5.13 -5.14
N LEU A 3 -39.04 -6.41 -5.34
CA LEU A 3 -38.64 -7.51 -4.46
C LEU A 3 -37.12 -7.76 -4.49
N SER A 4 -36.48 -7.73 -5.67
CA SER A 4 -35.03 -7.88 -5.76
C SER A 4 -34.27 -6.69 -5.15
N GLY A 5 -34.83 -5.48 -5.27
CA GLY A 5 -34.31 -4.30 -4.59
C GLY A 5 -34.40 -4.40 -3.07
N LEU A 6 -35.55 -4.86 -2.53
CA LEU A 6 -35.74 -5.08 -1.10
C LEU A 6 -34.81 -6.15 -0.52
N ILE A 7 -34.62 -7.27 -1.24
CA ILE A 7 -33.69 -8.33 -0.82
C ILE A 7 -32.25 -7.81 -0.82
N PHE A 8 -31.85 -7.06 -1.85
CA PHE A 8 -30.53 -6.43 -1.90
C PHE A 8 -30.32 -5.42 -0.76
N SER A 9 -31.26 -4.52 -0.53
CA SER A 9 -31.18 -3.54 0.57
C SER A 9 -31.16 -4.20 1.94
N GLY A 10 -31.94 -5.27 2.14
CA GLY A 10 -31.92 -6.06 3.37
C GLY A 10 -30.58 -6.77 3.59
N ASN A 11 -30.03 -7.39 2.55
CA ASN A 11 -28.73 -8.05 2.61
C ASN A 11 -27.59 -7.04 2.86
N LEU A 12 -27.62 -5.89 2.19
CA LEU A 12 -26.65 -4.82 2.41
C LEU A 12 -26.74 -4.25 3.83
N ALA A 13 -27.93 -4.02 4.36
CA ALA A 13 -28.12 -3.52 5.72
C ALA A 13 -27.63 -4.52 6.78
N LEU A 14 -27.91 -5.81 6.62
CA LEU A 14 -27.39 -6.87 7.49
C LEU A 14 -25.88 -7.00 7.40
N SER A 15 -25.33 -6.86 6.18
CA SER A 15 -23.89 -6.94 5.95
C SER A 15 -23.14 -5.72 6.51
N GLU A 16 -23.69 -4.51 6.39
CA GLU A 16 -23.18 -3.28 7.02
C GLU A 16 -23.31 -3.31 8.55
N ALA A 17 -24.41 -3.87 9.09
CA ALA A 17 -24.57 -4.04 10.54
C ALA A 17 -23.56 -5.03 11.14
N ASN A 18 -23.25 -6.11 10.41
CA ASN A 18 -22.24 -7.09 10.80
C ASN A 18 -20.81 -6.54 10.58
N ARG A 19 -20.60 -5.76 9.52
CA ARG A 19 -19.32 -5.14 9.15
C ARG A 19 -19.53 -3.71 8.68
N PRO A 20 -19.39 -2.73 9.59
CA PRO A 20 -19.51 -1.32 9.24
C PRO A 20 -18.51 -0.92 8.15
N GLN A 21 -18.97 -0.14 7.17
CA GLN A 21 -18.19 0.39 6.04
C GLN A 21 -17.82 -0.66 4.99
N LEU A 22 -18.61 -1.71 4.81
CA LEU A 22 -18.33 -2.82 3.89
C LEU A 22 -18.10 -2.35 2.45
N LEU A 23 -18.92 -1.43 1.94
CA LEU A 23 -18.78 -0.88 0.58
C LEU A 23 -17.65 0.15 0.44
N GLN A 24 -17.11 0.62 1.57
CA GLN A 24 -16.00 1.59 1.58
C GLN A 24 -14.65 0.88 1.76
N ARG A 25 -14.62 -0.22 2.52
CA ARG A 25 -13.43 -1.03 2.84
C ARG A 25 -13.20 -2.15 1.81
N THR A 26 -12.93 -1.76 0.57
CA THR A 26 -12.76 -2.67 -0.57
C THR A 26 -11.35 -3.26 -0.68
N PHE A 27 -10.87 -3.87 0.41
CA PHE A 27 -9.50 -4.38 0.54
C PHE A 27 -9.20 -5.62 -0.29
N ASP A 28 -10.25 -6.36 -0.63
CA ASP A 28 -10.18 -7.57 -1.43
C ASP A 28 -11.53 -7.77 -2.14
N ARG A 29 -11.49 -7.86 -3.48
CA ARG A 29 -12.69 -8.07 -4.31
C ARG A 29 -13.39 -9.38 -3.94
N SER A 30 -12.64 -10.41 -3.53
CA SER A 30 -13.18 -11.70 -3.11
C SER A 30 -14.04 -11.59 -1.85
N TYR A 31 -13.74 -10.63 -0.96
CA TYR A 31 -14.53 -10.39 0.24
C TYR A 31 -15.90 -9.80 -0.08
N ILE A 32 -15.98 -8.86 -1.02
CA ILE A 32 -17.27 -8.26 -1.40
C ILE A 32 -18.16 -9.31 -2.04
N VAL A 33 -17.59 -10.15 -2.93
CA VAL A 33 -18.29 -11.29 -3.53
C VAL A 33 -18.79 -12.26 -2.46
N LYS A 34 -17.97 -12.57 -1.44
CA LYS A 34 -18.33 -13.47 -0.35
C LYS A 34 -19.54 -12.99 0.46
N TYR A 35 -19.66 -11.69 0.70
CA TYR A 35 -20.72 -11.13 1.55
C TYR A 35 -21.97 -10.71 0.75
N LEU A 36 -21.80 -10.13 -0.43
CA LEU A 36 -22.90 -9.54 -1.19
C LEU A 36 -23.32 -10.40 -2.40
N GLY A 37 -22.51 -11.37 -2.80
CA GLY A 37 -22.71 -12.17 -4.00
C GLY A 37 -22.20 -11.48 -5.27
N ILE A 38 -22.02 -12.29 -6.33
CA ILE A 38 -21.42 -11.83 -7.60
C ILE A 38 -22.30 -10.80 -8.33
N ASP A 39 -23.62 -10.94 -8.25
CA ASP A 39 -24.56 -10.03 -8.93
C ASP A 39 -24.48 -8.62 -8.35
N ALA A 40 -24.47 -8.52 -7.02
CA ALA A 40 -24.30 -7.27 -6.29
C ALA A 40 -22.93 -6.63 -6.55
N TYR A 41 -21.87 -7.43 -6.49
CA TYR A 41 -20.51 -6.98 -6.79
C TYR A 41 -20.42 -6.42 -8.21
N THR A 42 -21.01 -7.09 -9.20
CA THR A 42 -20.97 -6.66 -10.61
C THR A 42 -21.64 -5.29 -10.81
N ILE A 43 -22.78 -5.03 -10.16
CA ILE A 43 -23.45 -3.72 -10.23
C ILE A 43 -22.58 -2.64 -9.57
N TYR A 44 -22.07 -2.91 -8.37
CA TYR A 44 -21.20 -1.98 -7.63
C TYR A 44 -19.94 -1.64 -8.44
N ASP A 45 -19.27 -2.66 -8.96
CA ASP A 45 -18.04 -2.56 -9.75
C ASP A 45 -18.28 -1.82 -11.07
N GLY A 46 -19.42 -2.07 -11.73
CA GLY A 46 -19.81 -1.33 -12.95
C GLY A 46 -20.03 0.17 -12.71
N ILE A 47 -20.70 0.54 -11.61
CA ILE A 47 -20.88 1.95 -11.22
C ILE A 47 -19.53 2.62 -10.93
N LYS A 48 -18.69 1.95 -10.14
CA LYS A 48 -17.35 2.46 -9.78
C LYS A 48 -16.46 2.62 -11.01
N THR A 49 -16.46 1.62 -11.89
CA THR A 49 -15.72 1.64 -13.15
C THR A 49 -16.18 2.78 -14.07
N GLY A 50 -17.48 3.04 -14.14
CA GLY A 50 -18.04 4.18 -14.88
C GLY A 50 -17.55 5.52 -14.35
N MET A 51 -17.55 5.70 -13.02
CA MET A 51 -17.01 6.90 -12.38
C MET A 51 -15.52 7.08 -12.65
N THR A 52 -14.70 6.03 -12.45
CA THR A 52 -13.25 6.06 -12.69
C THR A 52 -12.93 6.36 -14.15
N SER A 53 -13.67 5.76 -15.09
CA SER A 53 -13.49 5.99 -16.52
C SER A 53 -13.83 7.43 -16.92
N SER A 54 -14.89 8.00 -16.33
CA SER A 54 -15.24 9.40 -16.54
C SER A 54 -14.14 10.35 -16.03
N VAL A 55 -13.63 10.11 -14.82
CA VAL A 55 -12.51 10.91 -14.27
C VAL A 55 -11.27 10.82 -15.16
N ARG A 56 -10.90 9.62 -15.63
CA ARG A 56 -9.77 9.43 -16.55
C ARG A 56 -9.99 10.15 -17.89
N ALA A 57 -11.20 10.10 -18.46
CA ALA A 57 -11.50 10.77 -19.72
C ALA A 57 -11.47 12.30 -19.63
N HIS A 58 -11.79 12.86 -18.45
CA HIS A 58 -11.73 14.30 -18.19
C HIS A 58 -10.38 14.77 -17.64
N ALA A 59 -9.47 13.85 -17.30
CA ALA A 59 -8.11 14.16 -16.91
C ALA A 59 -7.34 14.67 -18.14
N SER A 60 -7.25 16.00 -18.28
CA SER A 60 -6.45 16.62 -19.34
C SER A 60 -4.96 16.41 -19.09
N SER A 61 -4.16 16.33 -20.16
CA SER A 61 -2.69 16.26 -20.10
C SER A 61 -2.06 17.41 -19.32
N ASN A 62 -2.76 18.54 -19.16
CA ASN A 62 -2.27 19.75 -18.50
C ASN A 62 -2.16 19.61 -16.98
N GLY A 63 -2.75 18.57 -16.37
CA GLY A 63 -2.71 18.36 -14.92
C GLY A 63 -1.34 17.93 -14.39
N ILE A 64 -0.50 17.31 -15.24
CA ILE A 64 0.82 16.83 -14.81
C ILE A 64 1.82 17.98 -14.62
N ASP A 65 1.72 19.04 -15.43
CA ASP A 65 2.63 20.18 -15.37
C ASP A 65 2.50 20.91 -14.03
N GLU A 66 1.28 21.09 -13.52
CA GLU A 66 1.04 21.68 -12.20
C GLU A 66 1.66 20.84 -11.06
N VAL A 67 1.52 19.51 -11.13
CA VAL A 67 2.13 18.59 -10.15
C VAL A 67 3.65 18.62 -10.23
N LEU A 68 4.22 18.66 -11.45
CA LEU A 68 5.66 18.77 -11.67
C LEU A 68 6.21 20.09 -11.17
N ASP A 69 5.49 21.19 -11.37
CA ASP A 69 5.89 22.51 -10.89
C ASP A 69 5.82 22.59 -9.36
N TYR A 70 4.79 22.02 -8.73
CA TYR A 70 4.70 21.89 -7.28
C TYR A 70 5.87 21.08 -6.71
N THR A 71 6.13 19.90 -7.25
CA THR A 71 7.22 19.03 -6.76
C THR A 71 8.61 19.65 -6.94
N LYS A 72 8.88 20.31 -8.08
CA LYS A 72 10.13 21.05 -8.30
C LYS A 72 10.30 22.20 -7.32
N LYS A 73 9.23 22.98 -7.07
CA LYS A 73 9.26 24.12 -6.14
C LYS A 73 9.54 23.69 -4.70
N HIS A 74 9.10 22.49 -4.32
CA HIS A 74 9.24 21.93 -2.97
C HIS A 74 10.38 20.93 -2.83
N TYR A 75 11.25 20.81 -3.82
CA TYR A 75 12.41 19.92 -3.78
C TYR A 75 13.43 20.37 -2.71
N ALA A 76 13.83 19.45 -1.85
CA ALA A 76 14.92 19.65 -0.90
C ALA A 76 16.21 19.06 -1.48
N GLU A 77 17.24 19.89 -1.63
CA GLU A 77 18.56 19.45 -2.12
C GLU A 77 19.18 18.40 -1.18
N PRO A 78 19.93 17.40 -1.70
CA PRO A 78 20.55 16.38 -0.87
C PRO A 78 21.60 16.96 0.08
N ASN A 79 21.67 16.43 1.30
CA ASN A 79 22.74 16.79 2.23
C ASN A 79 24.09 16.26 1.72
N PRO A 80 25.12 17.12 1.50
CA PRO A 80 26.42 16.70 0.98
C PRO A 80 27.14 15.64 1.83
N GLU A 81 26.90 15.59 3.14
CA GLU A 81 27.55 14.64 4.05
C GLU A 81 27.01 13.22 3.90
N THR A 82 25.73 13.07 3.55
CA THR A 82 25.05 11.78 3.47
C THR A 82 24.72 11.36 2.04
N PHE A 83 24.79 12.27 1.07
CA PHE A 83 24.49 11.97 -0.32
C PHE A 83 25.47 10.94 -0.90
N GLY A 84 24.93 9.80 -1.34
CA GLY A 84 25.69 8.76 -2.04
C GLY A 84 26.51 7.82 -1.15
N ILE A 85 26.51 7.97 0.18
CA ILE A 85 27.30 7.12 1.11
C ILE A 85 26.99 5.62 1.00
N ALA A 86 25.79 5.28 0.51
CA ALA A 86 25.32 3.90 0.35
C ALA A 86 25.27 3.44 -1.13
N LYS A 87 25.88 4.17 -2.07
CA LYS A 87 25.87 3.80 -3.49
C LYS A 87 26.44 2.39 -3.69
N GLY A 88 25.71 1.54 -4.41
CA GLY A 88 26.10 0.15 -4.70
C GLY A 88 25.94 -0.82 -3.54
N LYS A 89 25.40 -0.41 -2.39
CA LYS A 89 25.05 -1.31 -1.29
C LYS A 89 23.67 -1.92 -1.49
N ASN A 90 23.46 -3.12 -0.98
CA ASN A 90 22.13 -3.73 -0.92
C ASN A 90 21.19 -2.91 -0.04
N VAL A 91 19.92 -2.85 -0.41
CA VAL A 91 18.85 -2.23 0.38
C VAL A 91 17.95 -3.33 0.90
N ILE A 92 17.76 -3.39 2.22
CA ILE A 92 16.86 -4.34 2.87
C ILE A 92 15.86 -3.52 3.67
N VAL A 93 14.58 -3.65 3.32
CA VAL A 93 13.47 -3.00 4.03
C VAL A 93 12.77 -4.04 4.90
N LEU A 94 12.63 -3.73 6.20
CA LEU A 94 11.88 -4.56 7.13
C LEU A 94 10.55 -3.87 7.46
N HIS A 95 9.45 -4.43 6.99
CA HIS A 95 8.11 -3.95 7.30
C HIS A 95 7.65 -4.51 8.65
N LEU A 96 7.52 -3.64 9.65
CA LEU A 96 7.00 -4.01 10.97
C LEU A 96 5.48 -3.80 11.00
N GLU A 97 4.73 -4.87 10.77
CA GLU A 97 3.27 -4.83 10.69
C GLU A 97 2.65 -4.29 11.99
N SER A 98 1.78 -3.28 11.85
CA SER A 98 1.05 -2.65 12.95
C SER A 98 1.91 -2.16 14.12
N PHE A 99 3.19 -1.86 13.88
CA PHE A 99 4.12 -1.40 14.89
C PHE A 99 3.95 0.10 15.17
N GLN A 100 3.96 0.48 16.46
CA GLN A 100 3.86 1.88 16.89
C GLN A 100 5.07 2.26 17.74
N GLN A 101 5.56 3.50 17.57
CA GLN A 101 6.78 4.00 18.20
C GLN A 101 6.80 3.87 19.74
N PHE A 102 5.63 3.93 20.41
CA PHE A 102 5.58 3.81 21.87
C PHE A 102 6.07 2.46 22.39
N LEU A 103 6.14 1.41 21.55
CA LEU A 103 6.66 0.10 21.93
C LEU A 103 8.19 0.11 22.13
N ILE A 104 8.89 1.09 21.54
CA ILE A 104 10.32 1.29 21.73
C ILE A 104 10.57 1.71 23.18
N ASN A 105 11.45 0.98 23.86
CA ASN A 105 11.78 1.08 25.28
C ASN A 105 10.59 0.85 26.24
N MET A 106 9.43 0.40 25.73
CA MET A 106 8.30 0.02 26.58
C MET A 106 8.65 -1.19 27.43
N LYS A 107 8.24 -1.17 28.70
CA LYS A 107 8.34 -2.30 29.62
C LYS A 107 6.96 -2.70 30.13
N VAL A 108 6.72 -4.01 30.22
CA VAL A 108 5.56 -4.61 30.89
C VAL A 108 6.11 -5.54 31.98
N ASP A 109 5.68 -5.33 33.22
CA ASP A 109 6.18 -6.08 34.39
C ASP A 109 7.71 -6.10 34.51
N GLY A 110 8.36 -4.98 34.16
CA GLY A 110 9.81 -4.82 34.19
C GLY A 110 10.57 -5.42 33.00
N GLN A 111 9.89 -6.13 32.09
CA GLN A 111 10.48 -6.73 30.89
C GLN A 111 10.27 -5.86 29.66
N GLU A 112 11.31 -5.71 28.85
CA GLU A 112 11.21 -4.98 27.58
C GLU A 112 10.33 -5.71 26.58
N VAL A 113 9.42 -4.99 25.94
CA VAL A 113 8.52 -5.57 24.92
C VAL A 113 9.29 -5.89 23.64
N THR A 114 10.27 -5.06 23.27
CA THR A 114 10.98 -5.16 21.97
C THR A 114 12.51 -5.04 22.12
N PRO A 115 13.17 -5.86 22.97
CA PRO A 115 14.57 -5.65 23.36
C PRO A 115 15.56 -5.57 22.18
N PHE A 116 15.34 -6.39 21.15
CA PHE A 116 16.17 -6.33 19.94
C PHE A 116 16.00 -5.02 19.17
N LEU A 117 14.75 -4.55 18.97
CA LEU A 117 14.48 -3.28 18.28
C LEU A 117 14.97 -2.09 19.10
N ASN A 118 14.85 -2.13 20.43
CA ASN A 118 15.44 -1.14 21.34
C ASN A 118 16.96 -1.03 21.12
N SER A 119 17.65 -2.17 20.99
CA SER A 119 19.09 -2.18 20.74
C SER A 119 19.49 -1.56 19.40
N ILE A 120 18.67 -1.77 18.35
CA ILE A 120 18.90 -1.15 17.03
C ILE A 120 18.65 0.36 17.11
N PHE A 121 17.56 0.77 17.75
CA PHE A 121 17.16 2.17 17.87
C PHE A 121 18.22 3.01 18.61
N GLN A 122 18.85 2.44 19.63
CA GLN A 122 19.90 3.10 20.43
C GLN A 122 21.31 2.98 19.84
N ASN A 123 21.49 2.21 18.76
CA ASN A 123 22.81 2.00 18.17
C ASN A 123 23.31 3.27 17.47
N GLN A 124 24.57 3.65 17.73
CA GLN A 124 25.21 4.81 17.11
C GLN A 124 25.35 4.73 15.58
N ALA A 125 25.32 3.51 15.02
CA ALA A 125 25.34 3.30 13.58
C ALA A 125 23.95 3.38 12.93
N THR A 126 22.87 3.54 13.71
CA THR A 126 21.50 3.65 13.22
C THR A 126 21.03 5.10 13.25
N ILE A 127 20.50 5.60 12.14
CA ILE A 127 19.73 6.85 12.14
C ILE A 127 18.30 6.50 12.53
N SER A 128 17.90 6.91 13.73
CA SER A 128 16.60 6.57 14.34
C SER A 128 15.71 7.80 14.45
N PHE A 129 14.45 7.68 14.06
CA PHE A 129 13.45 8.75 14.11
C PHE A 129 12.36 8.42 15.13
N ASP A 130 12.14 9.30 16.10
CA ASP A 130 11.08 9.20 17.11
C ASP A 130 9.81 9.97 16.72
N ASN A 131 9.91 10.87 15.75
CA ASN A 131 8.84 11.71 15.22
C ASN A 131 8.51 11.37 13.75
N PHE A 132 8.36 10.08 13.46
CA PHE A 132 7.93 9.56 12.16
C PHE A 132 6.50 9.01 12.24
N PHE A 133 5.64 9.38 11.30
CA PHE A 133 4.22 9.03 11.29
C PHE A 133 3.85 8.33 9.99
N HIS A 134 3.01 7.31 10.09
CA HIS A 134 2.37 6.74 8.91
C HIS A 134 1.27 7.68 8.40
N GLU A 135 1.02 7.70 7.09
CA GLU A 135 -0.04 8.52 6.48
C GLU A 135 -1.07 7.65 5.74
N VAL A 136 -1.18 6.38 6.15
CA VAL A 136 -2.06 5.39 5.52
C VAL A 136 -3.54 5.67 5.75
N GLY A 137 -4.35 5.39 4.73
CA GLY A 137 -5.79 5.54 4.77
C GLY A 137 -6.51 4.21 4.98
N GLN A 138 -7.42 3.91 4.06
CA GLN A 138 -8.16 2.65 4.06
C GLN A 138 -7.28 1.50 3.55
N GLY A 139 -6.33 1.70 2.63
CA GLY A 139 -5.45 0.64 2.12
C GLY A 139 -4.46 0.06 3.14
N LYS A 140 -4.29 0.67 4.32
CA LYS A 140 -3.46 0.16 5.42
C LYS A 140 -2.06 -0.21 4.94
N THR A 141 -1.67 -1.49 5.01
CA THR A 141 -0.38 -2.01 4.57
C THR A 141 -0.08 -1.64 3.12
N SER A 142 -1.07 -1.73 2.20
CA SER A 142 -0.84 -1.39 0.79
C SER A 142 -0.59 0.10 0.57
N ASP A 143 -1.15 0.98 1.40
CA ASP A 143 -0.87 2.42 1.31
C ASP A 143 0.55 2.72 1.79
N ALA A 144 1.02 2.06 2.86
CA ALA A 144 2.40 2.20 3.32
C ALA A 144 3.40 1.73 2.25
N GLU A 145 3.10 0.61 1.58
CA GLU A 145 3.89 0.12 0.44
C GLU A 145 3.88 1.13 -0.72
N ASN A 146 2.71 1.64 -1.10
CA ASN A 146 2.63 2.65 -2.16
C ASN A 146 3.49 3.89 -1.85
N MET A 147 3.37 4.41 -0.64
CA MET A 147 4.12 5.59 -0.20
C MET A 147 5.63 5.34 -0.21
N LEU A 148 6.07 4.19 0.31
CA LEU A 148 7.48 3.82 0.32
C LEU A 148 8.05 3.72 -1.09
N GLU A 149 7.32 3.05 -1.99
CA GLU A 149 7.83 2.75 -3.33
C GLU A 149 7.70 3.91 -4.31
N THR A 150 6.72 4.80 -4.13
CA THR A 150 6.40 5.84 -5.13
C THR A 150 6.55 7.27 -4.62
N GLY A 151 6.61 7.46 -3.29
CA GLY A 151 6.55 8.78 -2.67
C GLY A 151 5.17 9.45 -2.76
N THR A 152 4.11 8.71 -3.13
CA THR A 152 2.74 9.25 -3.27
C THR A 152 1.78 8.67 -2.23
N PHE A 153 0.76 9.44 -1.86
CA PHE A 153 -0.30 9.00 -0.94
C PHE A 153 -1.19 7.90 -1.55
N GLY A 154 -1.84 7.14 -0.67
CA GLY A 154 -2.96 6.27 -1.05
C GLY A 154 -4.21 7.05 -1.45
N LEU A 155 -5.30 6.33 -1.75
CA LEU A 155 -6.58 6.95 -2.09
C LEU A 155 -7.29 7.47 -0.82
N PRO A 156 -8.09 8.55 -0.92
CA PRO A 156 -8.90 9.05 0.20
C PRO A 156 -9.95 8.03 0.64
N GLN A 157 -10.37 7.14 -0.25
CA GLN A 157 -11.28 6.02 0.02
C GLN A 157 -10.82 4.79 -0.76
N GLY A 158 -10.93 3.62 -0.13
CA GLY A 158 -10.51 2.34 -0.70
C GLY A 158 -8.99 2.15 -0.72
N SER A 159 -8.51 1.34 -1.64
CA SER A 159 -7.09 0.97 -1.76
C SER A 159 -6.60 1.25 -3.17
N LEU A 160 -5.52 2.04 -3.28
CA LEU A 160 -4.88 2.33 -4.57
C LEU A 160 -4.48 1.03 -5.28
N PHE A 161 -3.91 0.08 -4.55
CA PHE A 161 -3.48 -1.20 -5.11
C PHE A 161 -4.64 -1.98 -5.75
N THR A 162 -5.78 -2.03 -5.06
CA THR A 162 -6.94 -2.83 -5.52
C THR A 162 -7.72 -2.14 -6.64
N GLU A 163 -7.74 -0.81 -6.64
CA GLU A 163 -8.57 -0.03 -7.57
C GLU A 163 -7.84 0.41 -8.83
N LEU A 164 -6.59 0.84 -8.70
CA LEU A 164 -5.83 1.48 -9.78
C LEU A 164 -4.47 0.83 -10.04
N GLY A 165 -3.99 0.00 -9.11
CA GLY A 165 -2.63 -0.54 -9.15
C GLY A 165 -2.35 -1.46 -10.34
N SER A 166 -3.37 -2.12 -10.91
CA SER A 166 -3.21 -2.96 -12.12
C SER A 166 -3.11 -2.16 -13.42
N ASP A 167 -3.61 -0.93 -13.44
CA ASP A 167 -3.76 -0.14 -14.68
C ASP A 167 -2.83 1.08 -14.72
N ASN A 168 -2.45 1.62 -13.57
CA ASN A 168 -1.63 2.81 -13.50
C ASN A 168 -0.17 2.49 -13.88
N VAL A 169 0.47 3.47 -14.51
CA VAL A 169 1.92 3.45 -14.76
C VAL A 169 2.61 4.07 -13.55
N PHE A 170 3.58 3.35 -12.98
CA PHE A 170 4.36 3.82 -11.83
C PHE A 170 5.81 4.09 -12.22
N GLN A 171 6.42 5.06 -11.53
CA GLN A 171 7.86 5.29 -11.52
C GLN A 171 8.38 5.02 -10.11
N ALA A 172 8.35 3.75 -9.71
CA ALA A 172 8.63 3.33 -8.34
C ALA A 172 10.11 3.05 -8.08
N ALA A 173 10.51 2.99 -6.81
CA ALA A 173 11.87 2.76 -6.36
C ALA A 173 12.53 1.51 -6.96
N PRO A 174 11.91 0.30 -7.01
CA PRO A 174 12.52 -0.88 -7.63
C PRO A 174 12.83 -0.66 -9.11
N ALA A 175 11.89 -0.06 -9.87
CA ALA A 175 12.12 0.28 -11.28
C ALA A 175 13.26 1.30 -11.45
N ILE A 176 13.28 2.37 -10.63
CA ILE A 176 14.33 3.41 -10.69
C ILE A 176 15.70 2.79 -10.37
N LEU A 177 15.81 2.01 -9.29
CA LEU A 177 17.07 1.37 -8.89
C LEU A 177 17.54 0.33 -9.91
N GLY A 178 16.63 -0.47 -10.47
CA GLY A 178 16.92 -1.41 -11.53
C GLY A 178 17.45 -0.73 -12.80
N GLN A 179 16.74 0.29 -13.29
CA GLN A 179 17.12 0.99 -14.53
C GLN A 179 18.37 1.85 -14.39
N LYS A 180 18.56 2.51 -13.24
CA LYS A 180 19.66 3.48 -13.04
C LYS A 180 20.92 2.85 -12.48
N GLN A 181 20.79 1.77 -11.71
CA GLN A 181 21.92 1.19 -10.98
C GLN A 181 22.00 -0.34 -11.08
N GLY A 182 21.13 -1.00 -11.85
CA GLY A 182 21.21 -2.44 -12.12
C GLY A 182 20.83 -3.32 -10.93
N TYR A 183 20.04 -2.81 -9.98
CA TYR A 183 19.57 -3.59 -8.84
C TYR A 183 18.54 -4.63 -9.26
N THR A 184 18.59 -5.80 -8.63
CA THR A 184 17.47 -6.75 -8.61
C THR A 184 16.64 -6.51 -7.35
N SER A 185 15.34 -6.63 -7.49
CA SER A 185 14.35 -6.32 -6.46
C SER A 185 13.51 -7.55 -6.13
N ALA A 186 13.12 -7.68 -4.86
CA ALA A 186 12.32 -8.79 -4.38
C ALA A 186 11.45 -8.40 -3.19
N VAL A 187 10.23 -8.92 -3.15
CA VAL A 187 9.36 -8.89 -1.97
C VAL A 187 9.20 -10.29 -1.41
N PHE A 188 9.19 -10.41 -0.08
CA PHE A 188 8.97 -11.65 0.65
C PHE A 188 7.77 -11.48 1.57
N HIS A 189 6.75 -12.32 1.43
CA HIS A 189 5.54 -12.23 2.25
C HIS A 189 4.86 -13.59 2.44
N GLY A 190 4.60 -13.98 3.68
CA GLY A 190 3.99 -15.28 4.02
C GLY A 190 2.48 -15.38 3.75
N ASN A 191 1.90 -14.55 2.89
CA ASN A 191 0.49 -14.60 2.51
C ASN A 191 0.35 -14.83 0.99
N VAL A 192 -0.86 -15.18 0.54
CA VAL A 192 -1.16 -15.37 -0.89
C VAL A 192 -0.88 -14.11 -1.69
N ALA A 193 -0.29 -14.27 -2.87
CA ALA A 193 0.12 -13.17 -3.73
C ALA A 193 -1.01 -12.21 -4.13
N SER A 194 -2.24 -12.72 -4.28
CA SER A 194 -3.40 -11.93 -4.70
C SER A 194 -3.96 -11.02 -3.59
N PHE A 195 -3.54 -11.20 -2.33
CA PHE A 195 -4.00 -10.34 -1.24
C PHE A 195 -3.49 -8.91 -1.47
N TRP A 196 -4.38 -7.93 -1.35
CA TRP A 196 -4.15 -6.55 -1.80
C TRP A 196 -3.79 -6.38 -3.28
N ASN A 197 -4.09 -7.36 -4.15
CA ASN A 197 -3.76 -7.30 -5.59
C ASN A 197 -2.26 -7.19 -5.89
N ARG A 198 -1.38 -7.61 -4.96
CA ARG A 198 0.08 -7.41 -5.06
C ARG A 198 0.70 -8.11 -6.27
N ASP A 199 0.21 -9.28 -6.65
CA ASP A 199 0.64 -10.04 -7.83
C ASP A 199 0.49 -9.28 -9.16
N HIS A 200 -0.41 -8.30 -9.23
CA HIS A 200 -0.54 -7.37 -10.34
C HIS A 200 0.25 -6.08 -10.10
N VAL A 201 0.08 -5.46 -8.92
CA VAL A 201 0.68 -4.14 -8.66
C VAL A 201 2.21 -4.18 -8.65
N TYR A 202 2.82 -5.21 -8.06
CA TYR A 202 4.29 -5.30 -8.01
C TYR A 202 4.94 -5.39 -9.38
N LYS A 203 4.26 -5.98 -10.38
CA LYS A 203 4.72 -5.97 -11.77
C LYS A 203 4.76 -4.54 -12.32
N ASN A 204 3.75 -3.72 -12.01
CA ASN A 204 3.68 -2.33 -12.45
C ASN A 204 4.60 -1.39 -11.66
N LEU A 205 4.95 -1.73 -10.41
CA LEU A 205 6.00 -1.05 -9.66
C LEU A 205 7.41 -1.41 -10.19
N GLY A 206 7.54 -2.53 -10.90
CA GLY A 206 8.80 -3.00 -11.47
C GLY A 206 9.63 -3.87 -10.52
N TYR A 207 8.98 -4.63 -9.63
CA TYR A 207 9.66 -5.69 -8.88
C TYR A 207 10.00 -6.88 -9.78
N ASP A 208 11.21 -7.42 -9.62
CA ASP A 208 11.64 -8.59 -10.38
C ASP A 208 11.07 -9.89 -9.79
N ASN A 209 10.95 -9.98 -8.46
CA ASN A 209 10.54 -11.19 -7.77
C ASN A 209 9.51 -10.91 -6.68
N PHE A 210 8.55 -11.83 -6.53
CA PHE A 210 7.65 -11.86 -5.39
C PHE A 210 7.56 -13.28 -4.83
N PHE A 211 8.18 -13.47 -3.67
CA PHE A 211 8.14 -14.69 -2.89
C PHE A 211 6.95 -14.62 -1.93
N ASP A 212 5.79 -15.05 -2.40
CA ASP A 212 4.55 -15.15 -1.62
C ASP A 212 4.52 -16.43 -0.79
N ARG A 213 3.39 -16.72 -0.12
CA ARG A 213 3.20 -17.93 0.70
C ARG A 213 3.65 -19.22 0.03
N SER A 214 3.51 -19.35 -1.29
CA SER A 214 3.86 -20.58 -2.02
C SER A 214 5.35 -20.97 -1.93
N TYR A 215 6.22 -20.05 -1.52
CA TYR A 215 7.66 -20.26 -1.35
C TYR A 215 8.08 -20.61 0.08
N PHE A 216 7.14 -20.63 1.02
CA PHE A 216 7.40 -20.94 2.43
C PHE A 216 6.80 -22.29 2.80
N ASP A 217 7.48 -23.02 3.68
CA ASP A 217 6.94 -24.25 4.27
C ASP A 217 5.84 -23.87 5.28
N GLU A 218 4.72 -24.60 5.27
CA GLU A 218 3.59 -24.37 6.19
C GLU A 218 3.75 -25.15 7.52
N SER A 219 4.98 -25.64 7.81
CA SER A 219 5.31 -26.47 8.97
C SER A 219 5.00 -25.84 10.33
#